data_AF-X0ZFU8-F1
#
_entry.id   AF-X0ZFU8-F1
#
_cell.length_a   1.000
_cell.length_b   1.000
_cell.length_c   1.000
_cell.angle_alpha   90.00
_cell.angle_beta   90.00
_cell.angle_gamma   90.00
#
_symmetry.space_group_name_H-M   'P 1'
#
loop_
_entity.id
_entity.type
_entity.pdbx_description
1 polymer ?
#
loop_
_entity_poly.entity_id
_entity_poly.type
_entity_poly.pdbx_seq_one_letter_code
_entity_poly.pdbx_strand_id
1 'polypeptide(L)'
;NSTMPGWICMSNDAGGCNFAPKQDIIDWFGNPDWGLGLPFPELMAYLASYTEYFGAILLLIGLAVRWISIPLIFTMVVAAVTVHLPNGWSAIAEGSGIFATPRTEGAIERLDKAKEILQQNGDYSWLTENGSFVVLNNGIEFAATYFIMLLALLFIGG
;
A
#
# COMPACT_ATOMS: atom_id res chain seq x y z
N ASN A 1 -25.69 13.08 14.79
CA ASN A 1 -24.45 12.31 15.05
C ASN A 1 -23.52 12.56 13.87
N SER A 2 -22.74 13.63 13.93
CA SER A 2 -21.92 14.10 12.80
C SER A 2 -20.65 13.26 12.72
N THR A 3 -20.57 12.37 11.73
CA THR A 3 -19.31 11.73 11.34
C THR A 3 -18.35 12.84 10.91
N MET A 4 -17.24 13.01 11.62
CA MET A 4 -16.19 13.95 11.19
C MET A 4 -15.64 13.48 9.83
N PRO A 5 -15.20 14.40 8.95
CA PRO A 5 -14.54 14.04 7.69
C PRO A 5 -13.37 13.08 7.95
N GLY A 6 -13.25 12.02 7.16
CA GLY A 6 -12.21 10.97 7.31
C GLY A 6 -10.76 11.47 7.23
N TRP A 7 -10.54 12.73 6.85
CA TRP A 7 -9.23 13.38 6.82
C TRP A 7 -8.80 13.94 8.19
N ILE A 8 -9.71 14.00 9.17
CA ILE A 8 -9.45 14.51 10.53
C ILE A 8 -8.95 13.39 11.46
N CYS A 9 -9.24 12.12 11.13
CA CYS A 9 -9.11 10.99 12.05
C CYS A 9 -8.27 9.88 11.42
N MET A 10 -7.48 9.17 12.23
CA MET A 10 -6.65 8.05 11.77
C MET A 10 -7.41 6.71 11.81
N SER A 11 -8.41 6.60 12.69
CA SER A 11 -9.39 5.50 12.69
C SER A 11 -10.80 6.03 12.96
N ASN A 12 -11.79 5.30 12.43
CA ASN A 12 -13.20 5.46 12.70
C ASN A 12 -13.75 4.11 13.19
N ASP A 13 -13.65 3.87 14.51
CA ASP A 13 -14.26 2.72 15.18
C ASP A 13 -15.50 3.18 15.98
N ALA A 14 -16.43 2.26 16.23
CA ALA A 14 -17.84 2.45 16.60
C ALA A 14 -18.18 3.48 17.71
N GLY A 15 -17.96 4.78 17.46
CA GLY A 15 -18.31 5.86 18.39
C GLY A 15 -17.70 7.24 18.11
N GLY A 16 -16.67 7.36 17.26
CA GLY A 16 -16.10 8.68 16.94
C GLY A 16 -14.71 8.67 16.30
N CYS A 17 -14.18 9.87 16.10
CA CYS A 17 -12.83 10.14 15.58
C CYS A 17 -11.75 9.62 16.55
N ASN A 18 -10.83 8.77 16.08
CA ASN A 18 -9.69 8.30 16.88
C ASN A 18 -8.36 8.57 16.17
N PHE A 19 -7.32 8.90 16.95
CA PHE A 19 -5.94 9.09 16.51
C PHE A 19 -5.05 7.87 16.79
N ALA A 20 -5.61 6.80 17.34
CA ALA A 20 -4.95 5.50 17.45
C ALA A 20 -5.14 4.68 16.16
N PRO A 21 -4.15 3.86 15.76
CA PRO A 21 -4.34 2.87 14.72
C PRO A 21 -5.41 1.86 15.14
N LYS A 22 -6.10 1.28 14.15
CA LYS A 22 -7.07 0.22 14.38
C LYS A 22 -6.42 -1.00 15.02
N GLN A 23 -7.17 -1.70 15.87
CA GLN A 23 -6.69 -2.94 16.47
C GLN A 23 -6.28 -3.98 15.41
N ASP A 24 -7.07 -4.11 14.34
CA ASP A 24 -6.75 -5.02 13.22
C ASP A 24 -5.38 -4.70 12.56
N ILE A 25 -4.96 -3.43 12.55
CA ILE A 25 -3.64 -3.03 12.03
C ILE A 25 -2.56 -3.45 13.02
N ILE A 26 -2.75 -3.23 14.31
CA ILE A 26 -1.80 -3.69 15.35
C ILE A 26 -1.64 -5.21 15.29
N ASP A 27 -2.76 -5.94 15.18
CA ASP A 27 -2.76 -7.39 15.10
C ASP A 27 -2.05 -7.89 13.82
N TRP A 28 -2.27 -7.22 12.68
CA TRP A 28 -1.56 -7.51 11.43
C TRP A 28 -0.06 -7.23 11.52
N PHE A 29 0.36 -6.17 12.22
CA PHE A 29 1.79 -5.91 12.45
C PHE A 29 2.43 -7.03 13.28
N GLY A 30 1.72 -7.63 14.23
CA GLY A 30 2.27 -8.60 15.18
C GLY A 30 2.17 -10.07 14.77
N ASN A 31 1.23 -10.43 13.89
CA ASN A 31 1.00 -11.83 13.56
C ASN A 31 1.97 -12.34 12.47
N PRO A 32 2.76 -13.40 12.70
CA PRO A 32 3.69 -13.94 11.69
C PRO A 32 3.05 -14.89 10.67
N ASP A 33 1.86 -15.43 10.94
CA ASP A 33 1.19 -16.41 10.09
C ASP A 33 0.44 -15.74 8.92
N TRP A 34 -0.18 -14.59 9.19
CA TRP A 34 -1.00 -13.85 8.22
C TRP A 34 -0.67 -12.35 8.13
N GLY A 35 0.27 -11.87 8.94
CA GLY A 35 0.70 -10.48 9.01
C GLY A 35 2.20 -10.30 8.80
N LEU A 36 2.77 -9.27 9.44
CA LEU A 36 4.19 -8.93 9.29
C LEU A 36 5.12 -9.66 10.28
N GLY A 37 4.60 -10.07 11.44
CA GLY A 37 5.41 -10.64 12.51
C GLY A 37 6.49 -9.70 13.07
N LEU A 38 6.24 -8.38 13.11
CA LEU A 38 7.21 -7.39 13.60
C LEU A 38 7.33 -7.39 15.13
N PRO A 39 8.53 -7.08 15.67
CA PRO A 39 8.68 -6.81 17.09
C PRO A 39 7.99 -5.50 17.47
N PHE A 40 7.43 -5.43 18.68
CA PHE A 40 6.71 -4.25 19.20
C PHE A 40 5.62 -3.74 18.25
N PRO A 41 4.64 -4.59 17.87
CA PRO A 41 3.69 -4.29 16.79
C PRO A 41 2.82 -3.06 17.06
N GLU A 42 2.43 -2.85 18.31
CA GLU A 42 1.70 -1.64 18.72
C GLU A 42 2.52 -0.38 18.44
N LEU A 43 3.76 -0.31 18.93
CA LEU A 43 4.65 0.83 18.70
C LEU A 43 4.88 1.06 17.20
N MET A 44 5.13 0.00 16.43
CA MET A 44 5.37 0.10 14.99
C MET A 44 4.13 0.58 14.24
N ALA A 45 2.94 0.11 14.60
CA ALA A 45 1.68 0.56 14.03
C ALA A 45 1.44 2.05 14.32
N TYR A 46 1.66 2.49 15.57
CA TYR A 46 1.57 3.91 15.92
C TYR A 46 2.56 4.77 15.13
N LEU A 47 3.83 4.36 15.05
CA LEU A 47 4.87 5.09 14.32
C LEU A 47 4.54 5.18 12.83
N ALA A 48 4.13 4.07 12.20
CA ALA A 48 3.77 4.04 10.79
C ALA A 48 2.55 4.93 10.52
N SER A 49 1.47 4.77 11.28
CA SER A 49 0.25 5.54 11.09
C SER A 49 0.47 7.04 11.35
N TYR A 50 1.19 7.43 12.40
CA TYR A 50 1.46 8.85 12.66
C TYR A 50 2.37 9.47 11.61
N THR A 51 3.40 8.73 11.19
CA THR A 51 4.31 9.18 10.13
C THR A 51 3.55 9.40 8.83
N GLU A 52 2.64 8.49 8.47
CA GLU A 52 1.82 8.63 7.27
C GLU A 52 0.83 9.79 7.38
N TYR A 53 0.10 9.89 8.49
CA TYR A 53 -0.92 10.92 8.69
C TYR A 53 -0.33 12.33 8.72
N PHE A 54 0.62 12.60 9.63
CA PHE A 54 1.27 13.90 9.71
C PHE A 54 2.20 14.14 8.51
N GLY A 55 2.77 13.06 7.95
CA GLY A 55 3.53 13.09 6.72
C GLY A 55 2.75 13.64 5.55
N ALA A 56 1.57 13.10 5.29
CA ALA A 56 0.69 13.57 4.25
C ALA A 56 0.34 15.06 4.44
N ILE A 57 0.04 15.49 5.67
CA ILE A 57 -0.28 16.89 5.96
C ILE A 57 0.92 17.81 5.68
N LEU A 58 2.10 17.46 6.21
CA LEU A 58 3.33 18.25 6.05
C LEU A 58 3.77 18.34 4.58
N LEU A 59 3.70 17.21 3.86
CA LEU A 59 3.98 17.18 2.42
C LEU A 59 2.97 18.02 1.62
N LEU A 60 1.68 17.95 1.96
CA LEU A 60 0.63 18.70 1.27
C LEU A 60 0.82 20.22 1.41
N ILE A 61 1.15 20.69 2.61
CA ILE A 61 1.36 22.13 2.85
C ILE A 61 2.78 22.59 2.48
N GLY A 62 3.68 21.66 2.18
CA GLY A 62 5.08 21.95 1.87
C GLY A 62 5.93 22.40 3.07
N LEU A 63 5.58 21.98 4.29
CA LEU A 63 6.28 22.33 5.52
C LEU A 63 7.21 21.20 5.97
N ALA A 64 8.46 21.52 6.33
CA ALA A 64 9.44 20.56 6.86
C ALA A 64 9.57 19.29 6.00
N VAL A 65 9.48 19.45 4.68
CA VAL A 65 9.42 18.37 3.69
C VAL A 65 10.64 17.47 3.78
N ARG A 66 11.82 18.05 3.98
CA ARG A 66 13.05 17.26 4.17
C ARG A 66 12.98 16.36 5.40
N TRP A 67 12.54 16.92 6.52
CA TRP A 67 12.51 16.21 7.81
C TRP A 67 11.49 15.09 7.81
N ILE A 68 10.31 15.34 7.27
CA ILE A 68 9.24 14.34 7.24
C ILE A 68 9.49 13.24 6.20
N SER A 69 10.30 13.50 5.17
CA SER A 69 10.72 12.48 4.21
C SER A 69 11.57 11.38 4.86
N ILE A 70 12.32 11.66 5.93
CA ILE A 70 13.17 10.66 6.61
C ILE A 70 12.35 9.49 7.19
N PRO A 71 11.37 9.72 8.08
CA PRO A 71 10.56 8.62 8.61
C PRO A 71 9.68 7.97 7.52
N LEU A 72 9.22 8.72 6.51
CA LEU A 72 8.49 8.14 5.37
C LEU A 72 9.38 7.22 4.50
N ILE A 73 10.65 7.57 4.31
CA ILE A 73 11.61 6.68 3.63
C ILE A 73 11.74 5.36 4.40
N PHE A 74 11.82 5.44 5.73
CA PHE A 74 11.91 4.26 6.57
C PHE A 74 10.69 3.35 6.43
N THR A 75 9.46 3.91 6.42
CA THR A 75 8.26 3.09 6.22
C THR A 75 8.24 2.40 4.86
N MET A 76 8.68 3.08 3.78
CA MET A 76 8.79 2.46 2.45
C MET A 76 9.82 1.34 2.41
N VAL A 77 10.96 1.49 3.09
CA VAL A 77 11.98 0.42 3.18
C VAL A 77 11.45 -0.79 3.94
N VAL A 78 10.81 -0.57 5.09
CA VAL A 78 10.21 -1.67 5.87
C VAL A 78 9.18 -2.39 5.01
N ALA A 79 8.23 -1.68 4.42
CA ALA A 79 7.20 -2.28 3.56
C ALA A 79 7.80 -3.05 2.37
N ALA A 80 8.82 -2.49 1.70
CA ALA A 80 9.49 -3.14 0.59
C ALA A 80 10.10 -4.49 1.01
N VAL A 81 10.77 -4.55 2.16
CA VAL A 81 11.49 -5.74 2.62
C VAL A 81 10.56 -6.77 3.27
N THR A 82 9.54 -6.34 4.01
CA THR A 82 8.69 -7.26 4.80
C THR A 82 7.48 -7.76 4.04
N VAL A 83 6.87 -6.92 3.19
CA VAL A 83 5.62 -7.25 2.49
C VAL A 83 5.84 -7.56 1.02
N HIS A 84 6.60 -6.71 0.34
CA HIS A 84 6.62 -6.72 -1.12
C HIS A 84 7.72 -7.60 -1.72
N LEU A 85 8.84 -7.77 -1.02
CA LEU A 85 9.99 -8.53 -1.48
C LEU A 85 9.63 -9.97 -1.93
N PRO A 86 8.80 -10.74 -1.20
CA PRO A 86 8.42 -12.09 -1.62
C PRO A 86 7.59 -12.14 -2.91
N ASN A 87 6.95 -11.04 -3.29
CA ASN A 87 6.10 -10.96 -4.48
C ASN A 87 6.89 -10.61 -5.75
N GLY A 88 8.18 -10.27 -5.63
CA GLY A 88 9.01 -9.83 -6.75
C GLY A 88 8.85 -8.34 -7.05
N TRP A 89 9.28 -7.92 -8.25
CA TRP A 89 9.35 -6.50 -8.60
C TRP A 89 7.98 -5.90 -8.96
N SER A 90 7.29 -6.46 -9.96
CA SER A 90 6.11 -5.83 -10.57
C SER A 90 4.93 -5.73 -9.59
N ALA A 91 4.36 -4.53 -9.47
CA ALA A 91 3.18 -4.31 -8.64
C ALA A 91 1.92 -4.92 -9.25
N ILE A 92 1.82 -4.89 -10.58
CA ILE A 92 0.79 -5.57 -11.37
C ILE A 92 1.42 -6.85 -11.95
N ALA A 93 0.67 -7.95 -11.95
CA ALA A 93 1.16 -9.19 -12.53
C ALA A 93 1.37 -9.05 -14.04
N GLU A 94 2.54 -9.48 -14.52
CA GLU A 94 2.91 -9.54 -15.94
C GLU A 94 3.36 -10.96 -16.31
N GLY A 95 2.96 -11.42 -17.49
CA GLY A 95 3.27 -12.78 -17.99
C GLY A 95 4.53 -12.87 -18.84
N SER A 96 5.20 -11.73 -19.08
CA SER A 96 6.42 -11.64 -19.88
C SER A 96 7.19 -10.39 -19.51
N GLY A 97 8.50 -10.35 -19.82
CA GLY A 97 9.36 -9.20 -19.56
C GLY A 97 10.45 -9.50 -18.54
N ILE A 98 11.29 -8.50 -18.28
CA ILE A 98 12.49 -8.65 -17.43
C ILE A 98 12.17 -8.86 -15.95
N PHE A 99 10.95 -8.53 -15.53
CA PHE A 99 10.47 -8.65 -14.14
C PHE A 99 9.40 -9.75 -13.97
N ALA A 100 9.12 -10.52 -15.03
CA ALA A 100 8.20 -11.64 -14.95
C ALA A 100 8.78 -12.76 -14.07
N THR A 101 7.91 -13.35 -13.26
CA THR A 101 8.24 -14.46 -12.36
C THR A 101 7.21 -15.58 -12.54
N PRO A 102 7.50 -16.82 -12.12
CA PRO A 102 6.51 -17.90 -12.16
C PRO A 102 5.19 -17.56 -11.44
N ARG A 103 5.27 -16.71 -10.40
CA ARG A 103 4.10 -16.19 -9.69
C ARG A 103 3.25 -15.29 -10.57
N THR A 104 3.86 -14.34 -11.28
CA THR A 104 3.13 -13.39 -12.13
C THR A 104 2.61 -14.05 -13.39
N GLU A 105 3.34 -15.01 -13.95
CA GLU A 105 2.86 -15.86 -15.05
C GLU A 105 1.61 -16.65 -14.66
N GLY A 106 1.64 -17.34 -13.51
CA GLY A 106 0.46 -18.04 -12.99
C GLY A 106 -0.71 -17.12 -12.65
N ALA A 107 -0.43 -15.87 -12.24
CA ALA A 107 -1.46 -14.86 -12.00
C ALA A 107 -2.13 -14.41 -13.32
N ILE A 108 -1.38 -14.29 -14.41
CA ILE A 108 -1.92 -13.99 -15.74
C ILE A 108 -2.79 -15.14 -16.27
N GLU A 109 -2.34 -16.39 -16.14
CA GLU A 109 -3.14 -17.56 -16.53
C GLU A 109 -4.53 -17.55 -15.84
N ARG A 110 -4.55 -17.22 -14.54
CA ARG A 110 -5.80 -17.11 -13.76
C ARG A 110 -6.64 -15.90 -14.18
N LEU A 111 -6.00 -14.77 -14.49
CA LEU A 111 -6.68 -13.58 -14.99
C LEU A 111 -7.37 -13.85 -16.32
N ASP A 112 -6.74 -14.59 -17.22
CA ASP A 112 -7.31 -14.95 -18.52
C ASP A 112 -8.54 -15.84 -18.35
N LYS A 113 -8.47 -16.82 -17.44
CA LYS A 113 -9.65 -17.63 -17.09
C LYS A 113 -10.76 -16.83 -16.42
N ALA A 114 -10.43 -15.88 -15.55
CA ALA A 114 -11.42 -14.98 -14.97
C ALA A 114 -12.10 -14.12 -16.04
N LYS A 115 -11.33 -13.55 -16.97
CA LYS A 115 -11.87 -12.77 -18.11
C LYS A 115 -12.76 -13.63 -19.00
N GLU A 116 -12.37 -14.86 -19.31
CA GLU A 116 -13.18 -15.81 -20.09
C GLU A 116 -14.56 -16.03 -19.44
N ILE A 117 -14.59 -16.29 -18.13
CA ILE A 117 -15.84 -16.48 -17.38
C ILE A 117 -16.71 -15.22 -17.42
N LEU A 118 -16.10 -14.04 -17.21
CA LEU A 118 -16.82 -12.76 -17.23
C LEU A 118 -17.37 -12.43 -18.62
N GLN A 119 -16.66 -12.79 -19.69
CA GLN A 119 -17.14 -12.64 -21.07
C GLN A 119 -18.32 -13.56 -21.37
N GLN A 120 -18.34 -14.76 -20.81
CA GLN A 120 -19.42 -15.73 -21.02
C GLN A 120 -20.67 -15.44 -20.18
N ASN A 121 -20.49 -14.88 -18.98
CA ASN A 121 -21.56 -14.81 -17.97
C ASN A 121 -21.95 -13.39 -17.54
N GLY A 122 -21.22 -12.36 -17.96
CA GLY A 122 -21.45 -10.97 -17.55
C GLY A 122 -21.52 -10.00 -18.73
N ASP A 123 -21.95 -8.77 -18.45
CA ASP A 123 -21.84 -7.67 -19.41
C ASP A 123 -20.39 -7.17 -19.44
N TYR A 124 -19.55 -7.82 -20.24
CA TYR A 124 -18.13 -7.50 -20.30
C TYR A 124 -17.86 -6.08 -20.79
N SER A 125 -18.74 -5.53 -21.65
CA SER A 125 -18.59 -4.16 -22.17
C SER A 125 -18.78 -3.15 -21.05
N TRP A 126 -19.82 -3.32 -20.23
CA TRP A 126 -20.04 -2.49 -19.06
C TRP A 126 -18.92 -2.68 -18.02
N LEU A 127 -18.52 -3.93 -17.76
CA LEU A 127 -17.48 -4.26 -16.79
C LEU A 127 -16.09 -3.69 -17.13
N THR A 128 -15.82 -3.42 -18.41
CA THR A 128 -14.52 -2.91 -18.88
C THR A 128 -14.57 -1.48 -19.42
N GLU A 129 -15.68 -0.78 -19.24
CA GLU A 129 -15.88 0.59 -19.73
C GLU A 129 -14.78 1.56 -19.24
N ASN A 130 -14.31 1.38 -18.00
CA ASN A 130 -13.29 2.24 -17.38
C ASN A 130 -11.90 1.59 -17.27
N GLY A 131 -11.68 0.45 -17.94
CA GLY A 131 -10.39 -0.23 -17.96
C GLY A 131 -10.50 -1.76 -17.91
N SER A 132 -9.41 -2.43 -18.26
CA SER A 132 -9.33 -3.90 -18.21
C SER A 132 -9.03 -4.42 -16.81
N PHE A 133 -9.52 -5.61 -16.49
CA PHE A 133 -9.11 -6.32 -15.28
C PHE A 133 -7.62 -6.64 -15.27
N VAL A 134 -7.00 -6.44 -14.11
CA VAL A 134 -5.61 -6.77 -13.80
C VAL A 134 -5.53 -7.50 -12.47
N VAL A 135 -4.50 -8.33 -12.28
CA VAL A 135 -4.20 -8.93 -10.98
C VAL A 135 -3.10 -8.10 -10.34
N LEU A 136 -3.39 -7.56 -9.16
CA LEU A 136 -2.40 -6.87 -8.35
C LEU A 136 -1.48 -7.91 -7.70
N ASN A 137 -0.21 -7.88 -8.04
CA ASN A 137 0.81 -8.78 -7.51
C ASN A 137 1.41 -8.26 -6.18
N ASN A 138 1.27 -6.97 -5.90
CA ASN A 138 1.86 -6.30 -4.73
C ASN A 138 3.37 -6.46 -4.65
N GLY A 139 4.08 -6.33 -5.78
CA GLY A 139 5.53 -6.27 -5.84
C GLY A 139 6.13 -4.95 -5.31
N ILE A 140 7.46 -4.89 -5.31
CA ILE A 140 8.27 -3.81 -4.72
C ILE A 140 8.11 -2.46 -5.44
N GLU A 141 7.70 -2.47 -6.72
CA GLU A 141 7.67 -1.31 -7.62
C GLU A 141 7.09 -0.04 -6.99
N PHE A 142 5.92 -0.13 -6.34
CA PHE A 142 5.31 1.03 -5.70
C PHE A 142 6.15 1.56 -4.53
N ALA A 143 6.59 0.68 -3.63
CA ALA A 143 7.44 1.08 -2.50
C ALA A 143 8.76 1.72 -2.99
N ALA A 144 9.38 1.17 -4.05
CA ALA A 144 10.58 1.74 -4.65
C ALA A 144 10.33 3.12 -5.27
N THR A 145 9.21 3.29 -5.97
CA THR A 145 8.84 4.58 -6.60
C THR A 145 8.61 5.66 -5.53
N TYR A 146 7.85 5.35 -4.49
CA TYR A 146 7.64 6.26 -3.36
C TYR A 146 8.94 6.57 -2.63
N PHE A 147 9.78 5.56 -2.39
CA PHE A 147 11.11 5.76 -1.80
C PHE A 147 11.96 6.73 -2.61
N ILE A 148 12.01 6.59 -3.95
CA ILE A 148 12.79 7.48 -4.81
C ILE A 148 12.23 8.92 -4.77
N MET A 149 10.91 9.09 -4.80
CA MET A 149 10.30 10.42 -4.69
C MET A 149 10.61 11.08 -3.35
N LEU A 150 10.49 10.34 -2.24
CA LEU A 150 10.84 10.84 -0.91
C LEU A 150 12.34 11.13 -0.78
N LEU A 151 13.20 10.32 -1.41
CA LEU A 151 14.63 10.56 -1.47
C LEU A 151 14.95 11.85 -2.22
N ALA A 152 14.25 12.13 -3.32
CA ALA A 152 14.36 13.41 -4.00
C ALA A 152 13.97 14.55 -3.05
N LEU A 153 12.80 14.45 -2.40
CA LEU A 153 12.31 15.45 -1.44
C LEU A 153 13.24 15.66 -0.25
N LEU A 154 13.97 14.64 0.19
CA LEU A 154 14.99 14.77 1.23
C LEU A 154 16.11 15.74 0.83
N PHE A 155 16.51 15.76 -0.45
CA PHE A 155 17.57 16.64 -0.94
C PHE A 155 17.04 17.99 -1.45
N ILE A 156 15.96 17.98 -2.24
CA ILE A 156 15.45 19.19 -2.93
C ILE A 156 14.27 19.87 -2.22
N GLY A 157 13.67 19.22 -1.21
CA GLY A 157 12.53 19.75 -0.48
C GLY A 157 12.87 20.94 0.43
N GLY A 158 11.83 21.65 0.87
CA GLY A 158 11.90 22.74 1.85
C GLY A 158 11.94 22.29 3.30
#